data_AF-A0AAW7HL81-F1
#
_entry.id   AF-A0AAW7HL81-F1
#
_cell.length_a   1.000
_cell.length_b   1.000
_cell.length_c   1.000
_cell.angle_alpha   90.00
_cell.angle_beta   90.00
_cell.angle_gamma   90.00
#
_symmetry.space_group_name_H-M   'P 1'
#
loop_
_entity.id
_entity.type
_entity.pdbx_description
1 polymer ?
#
loop_
_entity_poly.entity_id
_entity_poly.type
_entity_poly.pdbx_seq_one_letter_code
_entity_poly.pdbx_strand_id
1 'polypeptide(L)' 'MPLATILDMLQRQNELEHHLQLLFNRSCQWGRAERVRGAATIENLTQQLVEVTDQLDAARAA' A
#
# COMPACT_ATOMS: atom_id res chain seq x y z
N MET A 1 -16.87 -0.80 13.18
CA MET A 1 -16.12 -2.07 12.97
C MET A 1 -15.54 -2.56 14.29
N PRO A 2 -15.25 -3.86 14.47
CA PRO A 2 -14.55 -4.37 15.66
C PRO A 2 -13.13 -3.78 15.79
N LEU A 3 -12.67 -3.52 17.02
CA LEU A 3 -11.34 -2.96 17.29
C LEU A 3 -10.19 -3.82 16.70
N ALA A 4 -10.31 -5.14 16.80
CA ALA A 4 -9.32 -6.06 16.23
C ALA A 4 -9.16 -5.87 14.71
N THR A 5 -10.27 -5.70 13.99
CA THR A 5 -10.26 -5.45 12.54
C THR A 5 -9.57 -4.12 12.20
N ILE A 6 -9.79 -3.07 12.99
CA ILE A 6 -9.13 -1.78 12.79
C ILE A 6 -7.61 -1.92 13.01
N LEU A 7 -7.17 -2.67 14.03
CA LEU A 7 -5.76 -2.92 14.29
C LEU A 7 -5.09 -3.70 13.14
N ASP A 8 -5.75 -4.74 12.63
CA ASP A 8 -5.26 -5.50 11.47
C ASP A 8 -5.12 -4.62 10.22
N MET A 9 -6.08 -3.72 9.99
CA MET A 9 -6.04 -2.77 8.88
C MET A 9 -4.90 -1.75 9.01
N LEU A 10 -4.65 -1.24 10.22
CA LEU A 10 -3.51 -0.36 10.48
C LEU A 10 -2.17 -1.08 10.28
N GLN A 11 -2.07 -2.35 10.66
CA GLN A 11 -0.88 -3.16 10.38
C GLN A 11 -0.67 -3.31 8.86
N ARG A 12 -1.72 -3.67 8.13
CA ARG A 12 -1.68 -3.80 6.67
C ARG A 12 -1.31 -2.49 5.97
N GLN A 13 -1.81 -1.35 6.45
CA GLN A 13 -1.43 -0.03 5.94
C GLN A 13 0.09 0.20 6.05
N ASN A 14 0.66 -0.05 7.23
CA ASN A 14 2.10 0.10 7.47
C ASN A 14 2.93 -0.84 6.57
N GLU A 15 2.48 -2.08 6.37
CA GLU A 15 3.16 -3.04 5.49
C GLU A 15 3.16 -2.59 4.02
N LEU A 16 2.02 -2.07 3.54
CA LEU A 16 1.89 -1.55 2.18
C LEU A 16 2.79 -0.33 1.96
N GLU A 17 2.82 0.61 2.91
CA GLU A 17 3.71 1.76 2.88
C GLU A 17 5.18 1.34 2.85
N HIS A 18 5.56 0.36 3.68
CA HIS A 18 6.92 -0.16 3.71
C HIS A 18 7.31 -0.80 2.38
N HIS A 19 6.46 -1.64 1.79
CA HIS A 19 6.72 -2.24 0.49
C HIS A 19 6.84 -1.20 -0.63
N LEU A 20 5.97 -0.18 -0.64
CA LEU A 20 6.07 0.92 -1.60
C LEU A 20 7.39 1.66 -1.45
N GLN A 21 7.81 2.01 -0.23
CA GLN A 21 9.10 2.65 0.01
C GLN A 21 10.27 1.82 -0.51
N LEU A 22 10.28 0.50 -0.26
CA LEU A 22 11.32 -0.40 -0.76
C LEU A 22 11.35 -0.44 -2.30
N LEU A 23 10.18 -0.52 -2.94
CA LEU A 23 10.07 -0.54 -4.40
C LEU A 23 10.53 0.78 -5.01
N PHE A 24 10.12 1.92 -4.46
CA PHE A 24 10.56 3.24 -4.91
C PHE A 24 12.08 3.41 -4.76
N ASN A 25 12.64 3.05 -3.59
CA ASN A 25 14.08 3.13 -3.35
C ASN A 25 14.89 2.28 -4.33
N ARG A 26 14.36 1.09 -4.70
CA ARG A 26 15.02 0.19 -5.65
C ARG A 26 14.75 0.55 -7.11
N SER A 27 13.73 1.37 -7.41
CA SER A 27 13.28 1.66 -8.77
C SER A 27 14.34 2.32 -9.65
N CYS A 28 15.26 3.09 -9.05
CA CYS A 28 16.39 3.72 -9.75
C CYS A 28 17.36 2.69 -10.36
N GLN A 29 17.42 1.48 -9.81
CA GLN A 29 18.31 0.40 -10.26
C GLN A 29 17.65 -0.51 -11.30
N TRP A 30 16.35 -0.33 -11.58
CA TRP A 30 15.62 -1.19 -12.48
C TRP A 30 16.02 -0.97 -13.94
N GLY A 31 16.20 -2.07 -14.66
CA GLY A 31 16.27 -2.09 -16.12
C GLY A 31 14.89 -1.84 -16.77
N ARG A 32 14.84 -1.69 -18.10
CA ARG A 32 13.60 -1.31 -18.81
C ARG A 32 12.41 -2.26 -18.55
N ALA A 33 12.63 -3.56 -18.59
CA ALA A 33 11.57 -4.56 -18.36
C ALA A 33 11.12 -4.64 -16.89
N GLU A 34 12.01 -4.31 -15.96
CA GLU A 34 11.70 -4.24 -14.53
C GLU A 34 10.92 -2.98 -14.21
N ARG A 35 11.21 -1.85 -14.86
CA ARG A 35 10.42 -0.61 -14.70
C ARG A 35 8.97 -0.77 -15.11
N VAL A 36 8.69 -1.44 -16.22
CA VAL A 36 7.30 -1.64 -16.68
C VAL A 36 6.53 -2.52 -15.68
N ARG A 37 7.12 -3.65 -15.26
CA ARG A 37 6.48 -4.57 -14.30
C ARG A 37 6.37 -3.96 -12.90
N GLY A 38 7.42 -3.27 -12.47
CA GLY A 38 7.50 -2.60 -11.19
C GLY A 38 6.54 -1.42 -11.08
N ALA A 39 6.33 -0.67 -12.18
CA ALA A 39 5.32 0.40 -12.23
C ALA A 39 3.90 -0.14 -11.98
N ALA A 40 3.50 -1.21 -12.68
CA ALA A 40 2.21 -1.86 -12.44
C ALA A 40 2.08 -2.42 -11.02
N THR A 41 3.18 -2.90 -10.44
CA THR A 41 3.21 -3.38 -9.05
C THR A 41 3.03 -2.23 -8.05
N ILE A 42 3.73 -1.11 -8.25
CA ILE A 42 3.61 0.10 -7.44
C ILE A 42 2.18 0.66 -7.52
N GLU A 43 1.62 0.75 -8.72
CA GLU A 43 0.25 1.21 -8.93
C GLU A 43 -0.76 0.33 -8.16
N ASN A 44 -0.64 -0.99 -8.27
CA ASN A 44 -1.51 -1.92 -7.56
C ASN A 44 -1.40 -1.77 -6.03
N LEU A 45 -0.19 -1.70 -5.49
CA LEU A 45 0.01 -1.54 -4.04
C LEU A 45 -0.47 -0.17 -3.54
N THR A 46 -0.33 0.86 -4.36
CA THR A 46 -0.84 2.21 -4.05
C THR A 46 -2.36 2.20 -4.00
N GLN A 47 -3.02 1.51 -4.96
CA GLN A 47 -4.47 1.35 -4.96
C GLN A 47 -4.97 0.62 -3.70
N GLN A 48 -4.29 -0.46 -3.29
CA GLN A 48 -4.63 -1.16 -2.03
C GLN A 48 -4.46 -0.27 -0.80
N LEU A 49 -3.44 0.59 -0.78
CA LEU A 49 -3.22 1.52 0.33
C LEU A 49 -4.35 2.55 0.43
N VAL A 50 -4.82 3.09 -0.70
CA VAL A 50 -5.97 3.99 -0.75
C VAL A 50 -7.22 3.30 -0.23
N GLU A 51 -7.50 2.08 -0.69
CA GLU A 51 -8.68 1.32 -0.24
C GLU A 51 -8.69 1.05 1.27
N VAL A 52 -7.54 0.69 1.85
CA VAL A 52 -7.41 0.50 3.31
C VAL A 52 -7.61 1.81 4.05
N THR A 53 -7.07 2.91 3.53
CA THR A 53 -7.22 4.25 4.13
C THR A 53 -8.67 4.70 4.10
N ASP A 54 -9.37 4.56 2.97
CA ASP A 54 -10.78 4.90 2.82
C ASP A 54 -11.66 4.10 3.78
N GLN A 55 -11.37 2.80 3.96
CA GLN A 55 -12.09 1.95 4.90
C GLN A 55 -11.88 2.36 6.36
N LEU A 56 -10.65 2.79 6.72
CA LEU A 56 -10.34 3.32 8.04
C LEU A 56 -11.02 4.66 8.30
N ASP A 57 -11.04 5.56 7.31
CA ASP A 57 -11.72 6.85 7.42
C ASP A 57 -13.24 6.68 7.55
N ALA A 58 -13.83 5.75 6.80
CA ALA A 58 -15.24 5.38 6.95
C ALA A 58 -15.53 4.80 8.35
N ALA A 59 -14.63 3.97 8.88
CA ALA A 59 -14.76 3.42 10.23
C ALA A 59 -14.61 4.47 11.33
N ARG A 60 -13.87 5.56 11.07
CA ARG A 60 -13.68 6.69 11.99
C ARG A 60 -14.86 7.66 11.97
N ALA A 61 -15.52 7.81 10.83
CA ALA A 61 -16.67 8.70 10.64
C ALA A 61 -18.01 8.08 11.09
N ALA A 62 -18.07 6.77 11.30
CA ALA A 62 -19.24 6.01 11.76
C ALA A 62 -19.31 5.92 13.29
#